data_AF-A0A359FVR6-F1
#
_entry.id   AF-A0A359FVR6-F1
#
_cell.length_a   1.000
_cell.length_b   1.000
_cell.length_c   1.000
_cell.angle_alpha   90.00
_cell.angle_beta   90.00
_cell.angle_gamma   90.00
#
_symmetry.space_group_name_H-M   'P 1'
#
loop_
_entity.id
_entity.type
_entity.pdbx_description
1 polymer ?
#
loop_
_entity_poly.entity_id
_entity_poly.type
_entity_poly.pdbx_seq_one_letter_code
_entity_poly.pdbx_strand_id
1 'polypeptide(L)'
;MRDNEPDNSELKSAFPEDADNIVLPSADLLGYEFDASSAYQLTEHDELSLDEARSFSGWLNVLRSRPLDSEPEKQTEAQIDKQHAKKVSLIDNFLEGGMRRRIITAAEGKVENVDISAKSLEESDDLITETLANIYIKQKHFSKALDIFERLRLKYPEKSVYFARRIKDLVENSNM
;
A
#
# COMPACT_ATOMS: atom_id res chain seq x y z
N MET A 1 -22.36 -55.64 -22.92
CA MET A 1 -21.79 -54.46 -23.57
C MET A 1 -22.94 -53.58 -24.02
N ARG A 2 -23.14 -52.44 -23.34
CA ARG A 2 -23.98 -51.33 -23.79
C ARG A 2 -23.16 -50.10 -23.45
N ASP A 3 -22.62 -49.48 -24.49
CA ASP A 3 -21.80 -48.29 -24.41
C ASP A 3 -22.72 -47.12 -24.04
N ASN A 4 -22.39 -46.44 -22.93
CA ASN A 4 -23.03 -45.20 -22.51
C ASN A 4 -22.07 -44.07 -22.88
N GLU A 5 -22.35 -43.41 -23.99
CA GLU A 5 -21.66 -42.21 -24.45
C GLU A 5 -22.26 -41.01 -23.68
N PRO A 6 -21.45 -40.19 -22.99
CA PRO A 6 -21.99 -39.03 -22.28
C PRO A 6 -22.43 -37.95 -23.29
N ASP A 7 -23.72 -37.61 -23.21
CA ASP A 7 -24.35 -36.52 -23.94
C ASP A 7 -23.65 -35.18 -23.63
N ASN A 8 -22.94 -34.66 -24.63
CA ASN A 8 -22.14 -33.44 -24.55
C ASN A 8 -22.95 -32.18 -24.96
N SER A 9 -24.29 -32.25 -24.88
CA SER A 9 -25.17 -31.15 -25.27
C SER A 9 -25.13 -29.94 -24.32
N GLU A 10 -24.75 -30.12 -23.04
CA GLU A 10 -24.72 -29.03 -22.06
C GLU A 10 -23.49 -28.12 -22.19
N LEU A 11 -22.38 -28.58 -22.79
CA LEU A 11 -21.15 -27.78 -22.95
C LEU A 11 -21.22 -26.77 -24.12
N LYS A 12 -22.19 -26.91 -25.03
CA LYS A 12 -22.43 -25.95 -26.12
C LYS A 12 -23.24 -24.72 -25.71
N SER A 13 -23.92 -24.78 -24.56
CA SER A 13 -24.72 -23.65 -24.04
C SER A 13 -23.85 -22.59 -23.35
N ALA A 14 -22.65 -22.93 -22.90
CA ALA A 14 -21.83 -22.05 -22.06
C ALA A 14 -20.83 -21.18 -22.85
N PHE A 15 -20.62 -21.49 -24.14
CA PHE A 15 -19.65 -20.79 -24.98
C PHE A 15 -20.31 -20.42 -26.32
N PRO A 16 -20.70 -19.15 -26.54
CA PRO A 16 -21.10 -18.70 -27.87
C PRO A 16 -19.92 -18.82 -28.84
N GLU A 17 -20.15 -19.45 -30.00
CA GLU A 17 -19.17 -19.75 -31.06
C GLU A 17 -18.68 -18.49 -31.83
N ASP A 18 -19.10 -17.29 -31.44
CA ASP A 18 -18.70 -16.04 -32.08
C ASP A 18 -17.45 -15.44 -31.39
N ALA A 19 -16.37 -16.23 -31.33
CA ALA A 19 -15.11 -15.84 -30.70
C ALA A 19 -14.22 -14.97 -31.62
N ASP A 20 -14.61 -14.76 -32.87
CA ASP A 20 -13.83 -13.97 -33.84
C ASP A 20 -14.09 -12.45 -33.75
N ASN A 21 -14.95 -12.00 -32.84
CA ASN A 21 -15.23 -10.58 -32.64
C ASN A 21 -15.22 -10.15 -31.17
N ILE A 22 -14.28 -10.67 -30.37
CA ILE A 22 -13.95 -10.08 -29.07
C ILE A 22 -13.13 -8.82 -29.33
N VAL A 23 -13.82 -7.70 -29.50
CA VAL A 23 -13.19 -6.38 -29.47
C VAL A 23 -12.66 -6.14 -28.06
N LEU A 24 -11.33 -6.16 -27.91
CA LEU A 24 -10.63 -5.82 -26.69
C LEU A 24 -10.96 -4.37 -26.27
N PRO A 25 -11.50 -4.11 -25.06
CA PRO A 25 -11.77 -2.75 -24.58
C PRO A 25 -10.51 -1.89 -24.41
N SER A 26 -9.32 -2.49 -24.53
CA SER A 26 -8.03 -1.82 -24.33
C SER A 26 -7.47 -1.15 -25.60
N ALA A 27 -8.15 -1.25 -26.75
CA ALA A 27 -7.70 -0.63 -28.00
C ALA A 27 -8.47 0.64 -28.39
N ASP A 28 -9.49 1.04 -27.63
CA ASP A 28 -10.21 2.32 -27.81
C ASP A 28 -9.95 3.26 -26.63
N LEU A 29 -8.69 3.68 -26.50
CA LEU A 29 -8.28 4.73 -25.55
C LEU A 29 -7.72 5.95 -26.29
N LEU A 30 -8.17 6.18 -27.53
CA LEU A 30 -7.89 7.38 -28.33
C LEU A 30 -9.13 7.80 -29.16
N GLY A 31 -10.32 7.66 -28.57
CA GLY A 31 -11.58 8.21 -29.10
C GLY A 31 -12.23 9.26 -28.19
N TYR A 32 -11.61 9.59 -27.04
CA TYR A 32 -12.17 10.49 -26.02
C TYR A 32 -11.38 11.81 -25.92
N GLU A 33 -11.27 12.52 -27.04
CA GLU A 33 -10.97 13.96 -27.03
C GLU A 33 -11.79 14.66 -28.13
N PHE A 34 -13.06 14.98 -27.83
CA PHE A 34 -13.74 16.16 -28.39
C PHE A 34 -15.01 16.52 -27.62
N ASP A 35 -14.94 16.62 -26.30
CA ASP A 35 -15.77 17.62 -25.62
C ASP A 35 -14.93 18.28 -24.56
N ALA A 36 -14.47 19.49 -24.89
CA ALA A 36 -13.81 20.39 -23.97
C ALA A 36 -14.85 20.91 -22.97
N SER A 37 -15.39 20.03 -22.13
CA SER A 37 -16.05 20.44 -20.91
C SER A 37 -14.97 20.53 -19.83
N SER A 38 -14.80 21.75 -19.37
CA SER A 38 -13.80 22.21 -18.41
C SER A 38 -14.03 21.63 -17.01
N ALA A 39 -13.97 20.31 -16.86
CA ALA A 39 -14.14 19.63 -15.58
C ALA A 39 -12.90 19.74 -14.67
N TYR A 40 -11.76 20.13 -15.24
CA TYR A 40 -10.50 20.38 -14.51
C TYR A 40 -10.05 21.83 -14.70
N GLN A 41 -10.90 22.78 -14.31
CA GLN A 41 -10.41 24.12 -14.04
C GLN A 41 -9.65 24.09 -12.72
N LEU A 42 -8.32 24.13 -12.81
CA LEU A 42 -7.47 24.55 -11.69
C LEU A 42 -7.98 25.93 -11.26
N THR A 43 -8.46 26.02 -10.02
CA THR A 43 -8.76 27.30 -9.39
C THR A 43 -7.46 28.09 -9.33
N GLU A 44 -7.26 28.97 -10.32
CA GLU A 44 -6.31 30.07 -10.20
C GLU A 44 -6.75 30.91 -9.01
N HIS A 45 -5.79 31.36 -8.21
CA HIS A 45 -5.95 32.18 -7.00
C HIS A 45 -6.19 31.40 -5.71
N ASP A 46 -5.10 30.86 -5.14
CA ASP A 46 -4.93 30.90 -3.69
C ASP A 46 -3.45 31.19 -3.40
N GLU A 47 -3.22 32.24 -2.60
CA GLU A 47 -1.88 32.68 -2.20
C GLU A 47 -1.14 31.54 -1.50
N LEU A 48 0.01 31.16 -2.05
CA LEU A 48 0.70 29.91 -1.73
C LEU A 48 1.60 30.09 -0.49
N SER A 49 1.03 29.86 0.70
CA SER A 49 1.79 29.75 1.96
C SER A 49 2.48 28.38 2.10
N LEU A 50 3.71 28.39 2.61
CA LEU A 50 4.51 27.18 2.90
C LEU A 50 4.13 26.49 4.21
N ASP A 51 3.33 27.13 5.07
CA ASP A 51 3.03 26.66 6.44
C ASP A 51 1.75 25.81 6.51
N GLU A 52 1.17 25.46 5.36
CA GLU A 52 -0.09 24.73 5.28
C GLU A 52 0.14 23.23 5.01
N ALA A 53 -0.56 22.37 5.77
CA ALA A 53 -0.53 20.92 5.57
C ALA A 53 -1.24 20.55 4.24
N ARG A 54 -0.46 20.36 3.18
CA ARG A 54 -0.95 20.05 1.82
C ARG A 54 -0.78 18.59 1.43
N SER A 55 -1.67 18.11 0.55
CA SER A 55 -1.51 16.80 -0.11
C SER A 55 -0.33 16.81 -1.09
N PHE A 56 0.15 15.63 -1.50
CA PHE A 56 1.30 15.50 -2.39
C PHE A 56 1.16 16.28 -3.71
N SER A 57 -0.04 16.29 -4.32
CA SER A 57 -0.30 17.08 -5.53
C SER A 57 -0.29 18.58 -5.26
N GLY A 58 -0.70 19.02 -4.06
CA GLY A 58 -0.57 20.40 -3.63
C GLY A 58 0.90 20.83 -3.52
N TRP A 59 1.76 19.95 -3.01
CA TRP A 59 3.21 20.18 -2.97
C TRP A 59 3.85 20.31 -4.36
N LEU A 60 3.44 19.48 -5.31
CA LEU A 60 3.94 19.55 -6.69
C LEU A 60 3.60 20.89 -7.37
N ASN A 61 2.42 21.45 -7.11
CA ASN A 61 2.00 22.74 -7.65
C ASN A 61 2.78 23.91 -7.04
N VAL A 62 3.06 23.85 -5.73
CA VAL A 62 3.90 24.85 -5.02
C VAL A 62 5.33 24.84 -5.57
N LEU A 63 5.90 23.66 -5.80
CA LEU A 63 7.26 23.55 -6.30
C LEU A 63 7.40 24.09 -7.73
N ARG A 64 6.37 23.88 -8.57
CA ARG A 64 6.34 24.38 -9.95
C ARG A 64 6.17 25.89 -10.06
N SER A 65 5.51 26.51 -9.08
CA SER A 65 5.16 27.94 -9.10
C SER A 65 6.23 28.86 -8.51
N ARG A 66 7.38 28.32 -8.07
CA ARG A 66 8.45 29.13 -7.50
C ARG A 66 9.41 29.63 -8.60
N PRO A 67 9.43 30.93 -8.96
CA PRO A 67 10.55 31.48 -9.70
C PRO A 67 11.81 31.42 -8.81
N LEU A 68 12.94 31.07 -9.39
CA LEU A 68 14.22 30.87 -8.70
C LEU A 68 14.86 32.16 -8.15
N ASP A 69 14.17 33.29 -8.20
CA ASP A 69 14.68 34.59 -7.78
C ASP A 69 14.08 34.98 -6.43
N SER A 70 14.63 34.42 -5.35
CA SER A 70 14.38 34.92 -3.99
C SER A 70 15.65 35.63 -3.50
N GLU A 71 15.74 36.92 -3.80
CA GLU A 71 16.66 37.83 -3.13
C GLU A 71 16.32 37.86 -1.62
N PRO A 72 17.29 37.69 -0.72
CA PRO A 72 17.01 37.73 0.71
C PRO A 72 16.63 39.17 1.12
N GLU A 73 15.36 39.36 1.49
CA GLU A 73 14.89 40.61 2.08
C GLU A 73 15.72 40.93 3.34
N LYS A 74 16.45 42.05 3.29
CA LYS A 74 17.24 42.60 4.40
C LYS A 74 16.30 43.13 5.49
N GLN A 75 15.95 42.27 6.43
CA GLN A 75 15.43 42.72 7.72
C GLN A 75 16.57 43.35 8.53
N THR A 76 16.34 44.57 9.01
CA THR A 76 17.34 45.45 9.64
C THR A 76 18.03 44.78 10.84
N GLU A 77 19.37 44.78 10.82
CA GLU A 77 20.29 44.16 11.81
C GLU A 77 19.92 44.45 13.27
N ALA A 78 19.40 45.64 13.58
CA ALA A 78 19.02 46.04 14.93
C ALA A 78 17.81 45.29 15.54
N GLN A 79 16.96 44.66 14.70
CA GLN A 79 15.83 43.86 15.19
C GLN A 79 16.23 42.40 15.46
N ILE A 80 17.19 41.89 14.68
CA ILE A 80 17.73 40.53 14.82
C ILE A 80 18.44 40.37 16.17
N ASP A 81 19.24 41.38 16.57
CA ASP A 81 19.97 41.39 17.84
C ASP A 81 19.06 41.37 19.07
N LYS A 82 17.95 42.11 19.05
CA LYS A 82 16.98 42.15 20.16
C LYS A 82 16.23 40.82 20.31
N GLN A 83 15.91 40.17 19.20
CA GLN A 83 15.28 38.85 19.24
C GLN A 83 16.28 37.78 19.66
N HIS A 84 17.52 37.85 19.19
CA HIS A 84 18.59 36.96 19.60
C HIS A 84 18.85 37.06 21.11
N ALA A 85 18.95 38.28 21.66
CA ALA A 85 19.13 38.50 23.10
C ALA A 85 17.99 37.93 23.95
N LYS A 86 16.72 38.03 23.48
CA LYS A 86 15.56 37.41 24.16
C LYS A 86 15.57 35.88 24.08
N LYS A 87 16.04 35.31 22.97
CA LYS A 87 16.19 33.85 22.81
C LYS A 87 17.31 33.32 23.69
N VAL A 88 18.45 34.01 23.76
CA VAL A 88 19.58 33.65 24.62
C VAL A 88 19.17 33.70 26.10
N SER A 89 18.47 34.76 26.54
CA SER A 89 18.01 34.83 27.93
C SER A 89 16.96 33.76 28.30
N LEU A 90 16.15 33.30 27.34
CA LEU A 90 15.25 32.16 27.52
C LEU A 90 16.04 30.86 27.72
N ILE A 91 17.14 30.68 26.96
CA ILE A 91 18.03 29.52 27.08
C ILE A 91 18.75 29.54 28.43
N ASP A 92 19.29 30.68 28.86
CA ASP A 92 19.97 30.80 30.14
C ASP A 92 19.02 30.53 31.31
N ASN A 93 17.81 31.12 31.28
CA ASN A 93 16.76 30.83 32.27
C ASN A 93 16.33 29.36 32.26
N PHE A 94 16.37 28.68 31.10
CA PHE A 94 16.08 27.25 31.00
C PHE A 94 17.21 26.40 31.58
N LEU A 95 18.47 26.77 31.37
CA LEU A 95 19.62 26.05 31.94
C LEU A 95 19.71 26.26 33.47
N GLU A 96 19.40 27.48 33.95
CA GLU A 96 19.40 27.81 35.38
C GLU A 96 18.18 27.24 36.13
N GLY A 97 16.99 27.31 35.53
CA GLY A 97 15.72 26.88 36.14
C GLY A 97 15.28 25.44 35.81
N GLY A 98 15.85 24.82 34.78
CA GLY A 98 15.26 23.65 34.10
C GLY A 98 15.91 22.30 34.35
N MET A 99 16.99 22.19 35.12
CA MET A 99 17.57 20.87 35.44
C MET A 99 16.94 20.19 36.68
N ARG A 100 16.10 20.90 37.44
CA ARG A 100 15.46 20.38 38.67
C ARG A 100 14.00 19.97 38.52
N ARG A 101 13.32 20.38 37.44
CA ARG A 101 12.07 19.73 37.03
C ARG A 101 12.42 18.47 36.26
N ARG A 102 13.02 17.50 36.96
CA ARG A 102 13.05 16.11 36.52
C ARG A 102 11.61 15.80 36.13
N ILE A 103 11.37 15.50 34.85
CA ILE A 103 10.10 14.91 34.45
C ILE A 103 10.06 13.59 35.23
N ILE A 104 9.36 13.60 36.36
CA ILE A 104 9.04 12.39 37.09
C ILE A 104 8.00 11.74 36.19
N THR A 105 8.45 10.92 35.24
CA THR A 105 7.57 9.96 34.59
C THR A 105 6.99 9.14 35.73
N ALA A 106 5.70 9.33 36.00
CA ALA A 106 5.00 8.57 37.01
C ALA A 106 5.23 7.08 36.72
N ALA A 107 5.76 6.39 37.73
CA ALA A 107 6.18 5.00 37.71
C ALA A 107 7.40 4.69 36.83
N GLU A 108 8.45 4.25 37.51
CA GLU A 108 9.33 3.17 37.06
C GLU A 108 8.49 1.88 36.85
N GLY A 109 7.49 1.94 35.98
CA GLY A 109 6.90 0.75 35.40
C GLY A 109 7.93 0.23 34.43
N LYS A 110 8.51 -0.94 34.71
CA LYS A 110 9.33 -1.70 33.78
C LYS A 110 8.57 -1.78 32.45
N VAL A 111 8.87 -0.89 31.51
CA VAL A 111 8.32 -0.96 30.16
C VAL A 111 8.99 -2.18 29.57
N GLU A 112 8.27 -3.30 29.55
CA GLU A 112 8.77 -4.49 28.91
C GLU A 112 8.94 -4.15 27.44
N ASN A 113 10.19 -4.17 27.00
CA ASN A 113 10.54 -3.97 25.61
C ASN A 113 10.16 -5.27 24.87
N VAL A 114 8.87 -5.43 24.60
CA VAL A 114 8.31 -6.59 23.94
C VAL A 114 8.67 -6.47 22.46
N ASP A 115 9.40 -7.46 21.95
CA ASP A 115 9.71 -7.56 20.53
C ASP A 115 8.43 -7.87 19.75
N ILE A 116 7.91 -6.85 19.06
CA ILE A 116 6.69 -6.95 18.26
C ILE A 116 6.99 -7.54 16.86
N SER A 117 8.26 -7.66 16.47
CA SER A 117 8.65 -8.08 15.12
C SER A 117 8.27 -9.53 14.80
N ALA A 118 8.23 -10.40 15.80
CA ALA A 118 7.86 -11.81 15.64
C ALA A 118 6.48 -11.99 15.01
N LYS A 119 5.52 -11.11 15.35
CA LYS A 119 4.15 -11.17 14.80
C LYS A 119 4.07 -10.80 13.33
N SER A 120 5.06 -10.08 12.80
CA SER A 120 5.15 -9.75 11.37
C SER A 120 5.65 -10.93 10.52
N LEU A 121 6.27 -11.94 11.14
CA LEU A 121 6.73 -13.14 10.44
C LEU A 121 5.62 -14.17 10.25
N GLU A 122 4.58 -14.11 11.09
CA GLU A 122 3.42 -14.98 10.97
C GLU A 122 2.48 -14.49 9.87
N GLU A 123 2.15 -15.38 8.93
CA GLU A 123 1.16 -15.12 7.90
C GLU A 123 -0.24 -15.19 8.53
N SER A 124 -1.00 -14.10 8.41
CA SER A 124 -2.37 -14.02 8.93
C SER A 124 -3.32 -14.94 8.16
N ASP A 125 -4.17 -15.68 8.88
CA ASP A 125 -5.16 -16.61 8.30
C ASP A 125 -6.17 -15.96 7.33
N ASP A 126 -6.34 -14.65 7.41
CA ASP A 126 -7.20 -13.87 6.52
C ASP A 126 -6.60 -13.70 5.11
N LEU A 127 -5.27 -13.75 4.97
CA LEU A 127 -4.59 -13.58 3.68
C LEU A 127 -4.42 -14.91 2.91
N ILE A 128 -4.83 -16.03 3.52
CA ILE A 128 -4.67 -17.37 2.95
C ILE A 128 -5.66 -17.56 1.80
N THR A 129 -5.13 -17.59 0.57
CA THR A 129 -5.89 -17.73 -0.68
C THR A 129 -5.18 -18.63 -1.67
N GLU A 130 -5.92 -19.21 -2.61
CA GLU A 130 -5.35 -20.04 -3.69
C GLU A 130 -4.37 -19.25 -4.57
N THR A 131 -4.66 -17.97 -4.84
CA THR A 131 -3.79 -17.08 -5.60
C THR A 131 -2.44 -16.92 -4.91
N LEU A 132 -2.44 -16.76 -3.58
CA LEU A 132 -1.20 -16.67 -2.80
C LEU A 132 -0.39 -17.97 -2.88
N ALA A 133 -1.04 -19.13 -2.77
CA ALA A 133 -0.38 -20.43 -2.97
C ALA A 133 0.28 -20.52 -4.36
N ASN A 134 -0.43 -20.10 -5.41
CA ASN A 134 0.09 -20.10 -6.78
C ASN A 134 1.28 -19.15 -6.96
N ILE A 135 1.31 -18.01 -6.25
CA ILE A 135 2.47 -17.11 -6.23
C ILE A 135 3.67 -17.80 -5.59
N TYR A 136 3.48 -18.50 -4.47
CA TYR A 136 4.57 -19.24 -3.82
C TYR A 136 5.11 -20.38 -4.68
N ILE A 137 4.26 -21.08 -5.44
CA ILE A 137 4.71 -22.07 -6.43
C ILE A 137 5.62 -21.42 -7.47
N LYS A 138 5.21 -20.28 -8.03
CA LYS A 138 6.00 -19.53 -9.03
C LYS A 138 7.36 -19.10 -8.47
N GLN A 139 7.41 -18.79 -7.17
CA GLN A 139 8.63 -18.44 -6.46
C GLN A 139 9.45 -19.67 -6.00
N LYS A 140 9.00 -20.89 -6.31
CA LYS A 140 9.60 -22.17 -5.86
C LYS A 140 9.59 -22.38 -4.34
N HIS A 141 8.72 -21.67 -3.62
CA HIS A 141 8.49 -21.86 -2.19
C HIS A 141 7.40 -22.93 -1.96
N PHE A 142 7.75 -24.18 -2.23
CA PHE A 142 6.78 -25.29 -2.20
C PHE A 142 6.24 -25.59 -0.80
N SER A 143 7.05 -25.49 0.25
CA SER A 143 6.61 -25.71 1.64
C SER A 143 5.46 -24.80 2.03
N LYS A 144 5.62 -23.49 1.80
CA LYS A 144 4.59 -22.48 2.08
C LYS A 144 3.32 -22.70 1.26
N ALA A 145 3.46 -23.05 -0.01
CA ALA A 145 2.32 -23.35 -0.87
C ALA A 145 1.53 -24.56 -0.36
N LEU A 146 2.22 -25.59 0.14
CA LEU A 146 1.63 -26.79 0.73
C LEU A 146 0.83 -26.44 1.99
N ASP A 147 1.43 -25.68 2.91
CA ASP A 147 0.78 -25.23 4.14
C ASP A 147 -0.52 -24.44 3.85
N ILE A 148 -0.49 -23.57 2.84
CA ILE A 148 -1.67 -22.81 2.42
C ILE A 148 -2.76 -23.74 1.89
N PHE A 149 -2.43 -24.70 1.02
CA PHE A 149 -3.43 -25.63 0.51
C PHE A 149 -4.01 -26.53 1.60
N GLU A 150 -3.23 -26.91 2.60
CA GLU A 150 -3.73 -27.64 3.77
C GLU A 150 -4.72 -26.81 4.59
N ARG A 151 -4.39 -25.54 4.85
CA ARG A 151 -5.29 -24.61 5.55
C ARG A 151 -6.56 -24.35 4.73
N LEU A 152 -6.45 -24.18 3.41
CA LEU A 152 -7.61 -24.02 2.52
C LEU A 152 -8.50 -25.26 2.50
N ARG A 153 -7.93 -26.48 2.55
CA ARG A 153 -8.69 -27.72 2.67
C ARG A 153 -9.55 -27.76 3.93
N LEU A 154 -9.05 -27.22 5.04
CA LEU A 154 -9.79 -27.15 6.32
C LEU A 154 -10.83 -26.03 6.33
N LYS A 155 -10.52 -24.88 5.70
CA LYS A 155 -11.41 -23.71 5.62
C LYS A 155 -12.58 -23.92 4.66
N TYR A 156 -12.36 -24.69 3.59
CA TYR A 156 -13.30 -24.92 2.48
C TYR A 156 -13.47 -26.44 2.23
N PRO A 157 -14.16 -27.16 3.13
CA PRO A 157 -14.29 -28.62 3.04
C PRO A 157 -15.02 -29.08 1.77
N GLU A 158 -15.89 -28.25 1.19
CA GLU A 158 -16.59 -28.51 -0.06
C GLU A 158 -15.64 -28.66 -1.27
N LYS A 159 -14.47 -28.01 -1.21
CA LYS A 159 -13.39 -28.12 -2.21
C LYS A 159 -12.23 -29.01 -1.73
N SER A 160 -12.42 -29.77 -0.66
CA SER A 160 -11.34 -30.58 -0.05
C SER A 160 -10.65 -31.54 -1.05
N VAL A 161 -11.42 -32.18 -1.94
CA VAL A 161 -10.91 -33.07 -2.98
C VAL A 161 -10.02 -32.33 -3.98
N TYR A 162 -10.39 -31.10 -4.35
CA TYR A 162 -9.60 -30.25 -5.23
C TYR A 162 -8.24 -29.92 -4.61
N PHE A 163 -8.24 -29.47 -3.35
CA PHE A 163 -6.99 -29.14 -2.65
C PHE A 163 -6.11 -30.39 -2.42
N ALA A 164 -6.70 -31.55 -2.11
CA ALA A 164 -5.96 -32.79 -1.97
C ALA A 164 -5.22 -33.18 -3.28
N ARG A 165 -5.87 -32.98 -4.43
CA ARG A 165 -5.22 -33.19 -5.74
C ARG A 165 -4.08 -32.20 -5.96
N ARG A 166 -4.29 -30.90 -5.71
CA ARG A 166 -3.25 -29.86 -5.85
C ARG A 166 -2.03 -30.14 -4.96
N ILE A 167 -2.25 -30.59 -3.72
CA ILE A 167 -1.17 -30.98 -2.81
C ILE A 167 -0.38 -32.15 -3.39
N LYS A 168 -1.06 -33.19 -3.89
CA LYS A 168 -0.40 -34.36 -4.50
C LYS A 168 0.46 -33.96 -5.71
N ASP A 169 -0.12 -33.18 -6.63
CA ASP A 169 0.58 -32.69 -7.82
C ASP A 169 1.81 -31.85 -7.42
N LEU A 170 1.71 -31.06 -6.35
CA LEU A 170 2.79 -30.20 -5.88
C LEU A 170 3.93 -31.00 -5.22
N VAL A 171 3.62 -32.03 -4.42
CA VAL A 171 4.62 -32.93 -3.83
C VAL A 171 5.41 -33.65 -4.91
N GLU A 172 4.73 -34.16 -5.94
CA GLU A 172 5.37 -34.84 -7.07
C GLU A 172 6.32 -33.91 -7.84
N ASN A 173 5.90 -32.68 -8.10
CA ASN A 173 6.74 -31.68 -8.79
C ASN A 173 7.89 -31.15 -7.92
N SER A 174 7.76 -31.14 -6.60
CA SER A 174 8.83 -30.69 -5.69
C SER A 174 9.97 -31.71 -5.53
N ASN A 175 9.69 -32.99 -5.83
CA ASN A 175 10.65 -34.09 -5.74
C ASN A 175 11.35 -34.42 -7.08
N MET A 176 11.07 -33.64 -8.14
CA MET A 176 11.82 -33.67 -9.41
C MET A 176 12.81 -32.52 -9.48
#